data_AF-A0A7Y2F0Z9-F1
#
_entry.id   AF-A0A7Y2F0Z9-F1
#
_cell.length_a   1.000
_cell.length_b   1.000
_cell.length_c   1.000
_cell.angle_alpha   90.00
_cell.angle_beta   90.00
_cell.angle_gamma   90.00
#
_symmetry.space_group_name_H-M   'P 1'
#
loop_
_entity.id
_entity.type
_entity.pdbx_description
1 polymer ?
#
loop_
_entity_poly.entity_id
_entity_poly.type
_entity_poly.pdbx_seq_one_letter_code
_entity_poly.pdbx_strand_id
1 'polypeptide(L)'
;LRWIGFQIVGWNMIATFGKILALLVFLCVLALAFFRSNESSSRLFTTMLFAVSIYLLFATTVHPWYVATPLLLSLFTSYRFPIIWSCAVFLSYSAYRTPHFEESMGWIALEYFIVIGYGIYELSTKKPFQKLTS
;
A
#
# COMPACT_ATOMS: atom_id res chain seq x y z
N LEU A 1 -26.17 11.96 -26.97
CA LEU A 1 -25.38 10.71 -27.13
C LEU A 1 -24.08 10.67 -26.31
N ARG A 2 -23.22 11.70 -26.32
CA ARG A 2 -21.92 11.69 -25.59
C ARG A 2 -22.05 11.57 -24.05
N TRP A 3 -23.07 12.19 -23.46
CA TRP A 3 -23.33 12.13 -22.01
C TRP A 3 -23.85 10.76 -21.55
N ILE A 4 -24.70 10.12 -22.37
CA ILE A 4 -25.24 8.78 -22.13
C ILE A 4 -24.14 7.72 -22.30
N GLY A 5 -23.22 7.87 -23.26
CA GLY A 5 -22.05 7.00 -23.40
C GLY A 5 -21.12 7.01 -22.16
N PHE A 6 -20.96 8.17 -21.51
CA PHE A 6 -20.21 8.28 -20.25
C PHE A 6 -20.88 7.55 -19.08
N GLN A 7 -22.21 7.55 -19.05
CA GLN A 7 -23.00 6.85 -18.02
C GLN A 7 -23.05 5.32 -18.25
N ILE A 8 -22.99 4.86 -19.51
CA ILE A 8 -23.09 3.42 -19.81
C ILE A 8 -21.72 2.74 -19.76
N VAL A 9 -20.67 3.38 -20.31
CA VAL A 9 -19.31 2.80 -20.34
C VAL A 9 -18.53 3.12 -19.06
N GLY A 10 -18.62 4.35 -18.54
CA GLY A 10 -17.81 4.80 -17.39
C GLY A 10 -18.42 4.50 -16.02
N TRP A 11 -19.74 4.60 -15.88
CA TRP A 11 -20.40 4.58 -14.55
C TRP A 11 -20.39 3.19 -13.91
N ASN A 12 -20.49 2.13 -14.72
CA ASN A 12 -20.47 0.77 -14.20
C ASN A 12 -19.07 0.23 -14.00
N MET A 13 -18.11 0.50 -14.89
CA MET A 13 -16.76 -0.03 -14.73
C MET A 13 -16.06 0.56 -13.50
N ILE A 14 -16.04 1.87 -13.31
CA ILE A 14 -15.35 2.50 -12.17
C ILE A 14 -16.00 2.08 -10.84
N ALA A 15 -17.34 2.05 -10.77
CA ALA A 15 -18.05 1.60 -9.59
C ALA A 15 -17.84 0.11 -9.29
N THR A 16 -17.71 -0.73 -10.33
CA THR A 16 -17.49 -2.17 -10.17
C THR A 16 -16.05 -2.47 -9.77
N PHE A 17 -15.06 -1.84 -10.44
CA PHE A 17 -13.65 -1.94 -10.06
C PHE A 17 -13.41 -1.44 -8.64
N GLY A 18 -13.99 -0.28 -8.26
CA GLY A 18 -13.89 0.21 -6.89
C GLY A 18 -14.48 -0.75 -5.85
N LYS A 19 -15.62 -1.38 -6.14
CA LYS A 19 -16.24 -2.38 -5.25
C LYS A 19 -15.40 -3.66 -5.14
N ILE A 20 -14.90 -4.19 -6.26
CA ILE A 20 -14.04 -5.38 -6.28
C ILE A 20 -12.76 -5.12 -5.49
N LEU A 21 -12.16 -3.95 -5.70
CA LEU A 21 -10.93 -3.54 -5.04
C LEU A 21 -11.13 -3.36 -3.53
N ALA A 22 -12.21 -2.70 -3.12
CA ALA A 22 -12.57 -2.57 -1.72
C ALA A 22 -12.82 -3.93 -1.06
N LEU A 23 -13.51 -4.85 -1.75
CA LEU A 23 -13.73 -6.21 -1.29
C LEU A 23 -12.41 -6.98 -1.14
N LEU A 24 -11.51 -6.85 -2.11
CA LEU A 24 -10.21 -7.52 -2.10
C LEU A 24 -9.35 -7.02 -0.93
N VAL A 25 -9.26 -5.70 -0.74
CA VAL A 25 -8.57 -5.12 0.43
C VAL A 25 -9.20 -5.61 1.73
N PHE A 26 -10.53 -5.60 1.82
CA PHE A 26 -11.23 -6.09 3.00
C PHE A 26 -10.86 -7.53 3.32
N LEU A 27 -10.89 -8.43 2.33
CA LEU A 27 -10.52 -9.84 2.49
C LEU A 27 -9.04 -10.01 2.89
N CYS A 28 -8.12 -9.26 2.28
CA CYS A 28 -6.71 -9.30 2.66
C CYS A 28 -6.46 -8.83 4.10
N VAL A 29 -7.11 -7.74 4.51
CA VAL A 29 -7.03 -7.24 5.89
C VAL A 29 -7.64 -8.23 6.87
N LEU A 30 -8.77 -8.85 6.52
CA LEU A 30 -9.41 -9.88 7.33
C LEU A 30 -8.50 -11.10 7.49
N ALA A 31 -7.93 -11.59 6.39
CA ALA A 31 -6.97 -12.70 6.42
C ALA A 31 -5.78 -12.37 7.33
N LEU A 32 -5.20 -11.18 7.21
CA LEU A 32 -4.11 -10.74 8.10
C LEU A 32 -4.55 -10.68 9.56
N ALA A 33 -5.75 -10.18 9.84
CA ALA A 33 -6.28 -10.08 11.20
C ALA A 33 -6.50 -11.44 11.85
N PHE A 34 -6.95 -12.45 11.09
CA PHE A 34 -7.15 -13.82 11.59
C PHE A 34 -5.86 -14.64 11.68
N PHE A 35 -4.92 -14.46 10.75
CA PHE A 35 -3.66 -15.22 10.75
C PHE A 35 -2.64 -14.71 11.78
N ARG A 36 -2.76 -13.48 12.27
CA ARG A 36 -1.76 -12.87 13.15
C ARG A 36 -2.30 -12.70 14.58
N SER A 37 -1.74 -13.46 15.53
CA SER A 37 -2.11 -13.32 16.95
C SER A 37 -1.60 -11.97 17.49
N ASN A 38 -2.54 -11.08 17.80
CA ASN A 38 -2.32 -9.69 18.21
C ASN A 38 -2.02 -9.56 19.72
N GLU A 39 -1.31 -10.54 20.30
CA GLU A 39 -1.03 -10.66 21.75
C GLU A 39 -0.20 -9.50 22.33
N SER A 40 0.43 -8.68 21.48
CA SER A 40 1.33 -7.60 21.90
C SER A 40 1.05 -6.32 21.11
N SER A 41 1.13 -5.16 21.77
CA SER A 41 0.96 -3.84 21.14
C SER A 41 1.84 -3.65 19.91
N SER A 42 3.07 -4.16 19.91
CA SER A 42 3.96 -4.11 18.73
C SER A 42 3.43 -4.93 17.55
N ARG A 43 2.74 -6.05 17.80
CA ARG A 43 2.10 -6.85 16.75
C ARG A 43 0.86 -6.14 16.21
N LEU A 44 0.09 -5.46 17.05
CA LEU A 44 -1.05 -4.64 16.62
C LEU A 44 -0.61 -3.54 15.63
N PHE A 45 0.41 -2.75 15.99
CA PHE A 45 0.96 -1.73 15.08
C PHE A 45 1.47 -2.34 13.77
N THR A 46 2.07 -3.53 13.85
CA THR A 46 2.51 -4.25 12.65
C THR A 46 1.32 -4.65 11.78
N THR A 47 0.26 -5.24 12.35
CA THR A 47 -0.95 -5.63 11.62
C THR A 47 -1.61 -4.41 10.96
N MET A 48 -1.71 -3.29 11.69
CA MET A 48 -2.23 -2.02 11.14
C MET A 48 -1.38 -1.50 9.99
N LEU A 49 -0.06 -1.54 10.12
CA LEU A 49 0.88 -1.10 9.09
C LEU A 49 0.72 -1.91 7.80
N PHE A 50 0.62 -3.25 7.91
CA PHE A 50 0.37 -4.10 6.74
C PHE A 50 -1.01 -3.85 6.14
N ALA A 51 -2.05 -3.67 6.95
CA ALA A 51 -3.40 -3.39 6.47
C ALA A 51 -3.46 -2.08 5.67
N VAL A 52 -2.88 -0.99 6.20
CA VAL A 52 -2.79 0.30 5.49
C VAL A 52 -1.94 0.19 4.23
N SER A 53 -0.84 -0.56 4.28
CA SER A 53 0.03 -0.73 3.11
C SER A 53 -0.69 -1.49 1.99
N ILE A 54 -1.40 -2.57 2.31
CA ILE A 54 -2.21 -3.32 1.33
C ILE A 54 -3.32 -2.43 0.77
N TYR A 55 -4.02 -1.67 1.62
CA TYR A 55 -5.02 -0.72 1.16
C TYR A 55 -4.45 0.26 0.14
N LEU A 56 -3.25 0.82 0.41
CA LEU A 56 -2.59 1.75 -0.50
C LEU A 56 -2.05 1.08 -1.78
N LEU A 57 -1.59 -0.18 -1.71
CA LEU A 57 -1.15 -0.94 -2.88
C LEU A 57 -2.30 -1.21 -3.86
N PHE A 58 -3.51 -1.44 -3.34
CA PHE A 58 -4.69 -1.64 -4.18
C PHE A 58 -5.35 -0.32 -4.57
N ALA A 59 -5.13 0.78 -3.86
CA ALA A 59 -5.72 2.07 -4.19
C ALA A 59 -5.26 2.56 -5.58
N THR A 60 -6.23 2.92 -6.45
CA THR A 60 -5.94 3.46 -7.79
C THR A 60 -5.33 4.86 -7.75
N THR A 61 -5.43 5.56 -6.63
CA THR A 61 -4.94 6.92 -6.43
C THR A 61 -4.21 7.00 -5.10
N VAL A 62 -2.88 7.03 -5.14
CA VAL A 62 -2.04 7.19 -3.95
C VAL A 62 -1.42 8.58 -3.99
N HIS A 63 -1.86 9.44 -3.10
CA HIS A 63 -1.22 10.74 -2.91
C HIS A 63 -0.01 10.64 -1.98
N PRO A 64 1.02 11.49 -2.14
CA PRO A 64 2.24 11.45 -1.33
C PRO A 64 1.98 11.45 0.18
N TRP A 65 0.97 12.20 0.62
CA TRP A 65 0.61 12.32 2.03
C TRP A 65 -0.03 11.05 2.61
N TYR A 66 -0.55 10.13 1.78
CA TYR A 66 -1.11 8.87 2.28
C TYR A 66 -0.03 7.92 2.84
N VAL A 67 1.22 8.03 2.35
CA VAL A 67 2.35 7.24 2.86
C VAL A 67 2.78 7.71 4.27
N ALA A 68 2.32 8.88 4.73
CA ALA A 68 2.59 9.34 6.09
C ALA A 68 2.02 8.39 7.17
N THR A 69 0.86 7.77 6.91
CA THR A 69 0.24 6.83 7.86
C THR A 69 1.08 5.56 8.08
N PRO A 70 1.47 4.78 7.04
CA PRO A 70 2.35 3.63 7.24
C PRO A 70 3.74 4.05 7.72
N LEU A 71 4.24 5.24 7.36
CA LEU A 71 5.50 5.78 7.88
C LEU A 71 5.43 6.00 9.40
N LEU A 72 4.38 6.64 9.90
CA LEU A 72 4.18 6.87 11.34
C LEU A 72 4.05 5.54 12.09
N LEU A 73 3.26 4.61 11.55
CA LEU A 73 3.13 3.27 12.12
C LEU A 73 4.46 2.51 12.12
N SER A 74 5.34 2.76 11.14
CA SER A 74 6.63 2.09 11.04
C SER A 74 7.53 2.36 12.24
N LEU A 75 7.41 3.55 12.86
CA LEU A 75 8.16 3.94 14.05
C LEU A 75 7.86 3.05 15.28
N PHE A 76 6.66 2.47 15.33
CA PHE A 76 6.23 1.57 16.40
C PHE A 76 6.45 0.08 16.05
N THR A 77 7.07 -0.20 14.90
CA THR A 77 7.32 -1.56 14.41
C THR A 77 8.78 -1.74 14.02
N SER A 78 9.20 -2.98 13.77
CA SER A 78 10.56 -3.25 13.27
C SER A 78 10.69 -3.14 11.74
N TYR A 79 9.61 -2.81 11.03
CA TYR A 79 9.57 -2.78 9.56
C TYR A 79 9.98 -1.41 9.03
N ARG A 80 10.87 -1.39 8.03
CA ARG A 80 11.45 -0.18 7.45
C ARG A 80 10.99 0.10 6.01
N PHE A 81 10.23 -0.82 5.40
CA PHE A 81 9.72 -0.61 4.04
C PHE A 81 8.92 0.71 3.83
N PRO A 82 8.13 1.24 4.80
CA PRO A 82 7.40 2.49 4.59
C PRO A 82 8.32 3.71 4.47
N ILE A 83 9.54 3.64 5.02
CA ILE A 83 10.54 4.70 4.89
C ILE A 83 11.02 4.78 3.43
N ILE A 84 11.35 3.63 2.83
CA ILE A 84 11.75 3.55 1.42
C ILE A 84 10.60 4.05 0.54
N TRP A 85 9.37 3.63 0.85
CA TRP A 85 8.19 4.07 0.13
C TRP A 85 7.98 5.59 0.21
N SER A 86 8.22 6.20 1.38
CA SER A 86 8.10 7.65 1.54
C SER A 86 9.09 8.41 0.65
N CYS A 87 10.32 7.92 0.50
CA CYS A 87 11.30 8.51 -0.41
C CYS A 87 10.90 8.33 -1.89
N ALA A 88 10.40 7.15 -2.25
CA ALA A 88 9.95 6.84 -3.61
C ALA A 88 8.78 7.73 -4.05
N VAL A 89 7.78 7.95 -3.17
CA VAL A 89 6.55 8.67 -3.53
C VAL A 89 6.80 10.13 -3.95
N PHE A 90 7.85 10.78 -3.42
CA PHE A 90 8.23 12.14 -3.83
C PHE A 90 8.80 12.17 -5.25
N LEU A 91 9.55 11.14 -5.66
CA LEU A 91 10.07 11.01 -7.02
C LEU A 91 8.92 10.83 -8.01
N SER A 92 8.00 9.89 -7.74
CA SER A 92 6.79 9.71 -8.54
C SER A 92 5.95 10.98 -8.66
N TYR A 93 5.71 11.71 -7.57
CA TYR A 93 4.88 12.92 -7.62
C TYR A 93 5.53 14.07 -8.41
N SER A 94 6.86 14.17 -8.38
CA SER A 94 7.58 15.18 -9.17
C SER A 94 7.37 14.98 -10.69
N ALA A 95 7.20 13.74 -11.15
CA ALA A 95 6.97 13.40 -12.55
C ALA A 95 5.59 13.85 -13.07
N TYR A 96 4.59 14.04 -12.20
CA TYR A 96 3.26 14.53 -12.58
C TYR A 96 3.25 16.01 -13.00
N ARG A 97 4.31 16.79 -12.72
CA ARG A 97 4.36 18.23 -13.07
C ARG A 97 4.69 18.51 -14.52
N THR A 98 5.17 17.54 -15.29
CA THR A 98 5.67 17.79 -16.64
C THR A 98 4.69 17.20 -17.68
N PRO A 99 4.17 17.99 -18.63
CA PRO A 99 3.10 17.56 -19.55
C PRO A 99 3.54 16.56 -20.65
N HIS A 100 4.75 16.00 -20.55
CA HIS A 100 5.37 15.13 -21.55
C HIS A 100 5.84 13.80 -20.91
N PHE A 101 4.94 13.14 -20.18
CA PHE A 101 5.23 11.92 -19.44
C PHE A 101 4.35 10.75 -19.90
N GLU A 102 4.62 10.24 -21.09
CA GLU A 102 4.13 8.90 -21.48
C GLU A 102 5.02 7.77 -20.89
N GLU A 103 6.17 8.10 -20.29
CA GLU A 103 7.12 7.12 -19.70
C GLU A 103 7.06 6.97 -18.16
N SER A 104 6.13 7.65 -17.44
CA SER A 104 6.08 7.58 -15.96
C SER A 104 5.51 6.28 -15.42
N MET A 105 4.71 5.54 -16.19
CA MET A 105 4.11 4.27 -15.75
C MET A 105 5.16 3.23 -15.37
N GLY A 106 6.31 3.20 -16.07
CA GLY A 106 7.40 2.29 -15.76
C GLY A 106 8.08 2.62 -14.43
N TRP A 107 8.29 3.90 -14.14
CA TRP A 107 8.87 4.35 -12.87
C TRP A 107 7.97 4.02 -11.68
N ILE A 108 6.67 4.25 -11.81
CA ILE A 108 5.68 3.88 -10.80
C ILE A 108 5.70 2.36 -10.58
N ALA A 109 5.65 1.55 -11.64
CA ALA A 109 5.69 0.10 -11.53
C ALA A 109 6.97 -0.41 -10.82
N LEU A 110 8.11 0.23 -11.10
CA LEU A 110 9.40 -0.09 -10.47
C LEU A 110 9.40 0.29 -8.98
N GLU A 111 8.83 1.43 -8.59
CA GLU A 111 8.67 1.80 -7.18
C GLU A 111 7.84 0.77 -6.42
N TYR A 112 6.68 0.39 -6.95
CA TYR A 112 5.84 -0.63 -6.34
C TYR A 112 6.56 -1.98 -6.26
N PHE A 113 7.35 -2.35 -7.27
CA PHE A 113 8.13 -3.58 -7.27
C PHE A 113 9.21 -3.57 -6.16
N ILE A 114 9.93 -2.45 -6.00
CA ILE A 114 10.93 -2.30 -4.92
C ILE A 114 10.26 -2.36 -3.55
N VAL A 115 9.14 -1.65 -3.35
CA VAL A 115 8.44 -1.61 -2.06
C VAL A 115 7.89 -2.98 -1.69
N ILE A 116 7.24 -3.68 -2.63
CA ILE A 116 6.71 -5.03 -2.41
C ILE A 116 7.86 -6.02 -2.19
N GLY A 117 8.90 -5.98 -3.02
CA GLY A 117 10.07 -6.86 -2.91
C GLY A 117 10.80 -6.70 -1.58
N TYR A 118 11.03 -5.45 -1.15
CA TYR A 118 11.63 -5.17 0.15
C TYR A 118 10.72 -5.55 1.32
N GLY A 119 9.41 -5.35 1.18
CA GLY A 119 8.41 -5.80 2.16
C GLY A 119 8.42 -7.33 2.35
N ILE A 120 8.47 -8.11 1.27
CA ILE A 120 8.58 -9.58 1.31
C ILE A 120 9.92 -10.02 1.90
N TYR A 121 11.01 -9.34 1.53
CA TYR A 121 12.33 -9.59 2.10
C TYR A 121 12.34 -9.35 3.61
N GLU A 122 11.81 -8.22 4.09
CA GLU A 122 11.69 -7.97 5.54
C GLU A 122 10.80 -9.01 6.23
N LEU A 123 9.72 -9.46 5.59
CA LEU A 123 8.83 -10.48 6.14
C LEU A 123 9.54 -11.84 6.29
N SER A 124 10.41 -12.18 5.35
CA SER A 124 11.17 -13.43 5.35
C SER A 124 12.39 -13.39 6.27
N THR A 125 13.00 -12.21 6.43
CA THR A 125 14.27 -12.04 7.16
C THR A 125 14.04 -11.68 8.63
N LYS A 126 12.99 -10.90 8.94
CA LYS A 126 12.65 -10.54 10.32
C LYS A 126 11.62 -11.50 10.88
N LYS A 127 12.10 -12.51 11.60
CA LYS A 127 11.25 -13.27 12.52
C LYS A 127 10.61 -12.28 13.51
N PRO A 128 9.31 -12.41 13.82
CA PRO A 128 8.65 -11.55 14.81
C PRO A 128 9.47 -11.59 16.09
N PHE A 129 9.88 -10.40 16.55
CA PHE A 129 10.74 -10.15 17.71
C PHE A 129 10.56 -11.23 18.79
N GLN A 130 11.41 -12.25 18.74
CA GLN A 130 11.48 -13.25 19.80
C GLN A 130 12.30 -12.56 20.88
N LYS A 131 11.58 -12.05 21.88
CA LYS A 131 12.15 -11.43 23.08
C LYS A 131 13.17 -12.44 23.63
N LEU A 132 14.46 -12.18 23.44
CA LEU A 132 15.54 -12.93 24.07
C LEU A 132 15.44 -12.61 25.56
N THR A 133 14.76 -13.45 26.31
CA THR A 133 14.87 -13.48 27.77
C THR A 133 16.16 -14.21 28.11
N SER A 134 17.17 -13.48 28.58
CA SER A 134 18.27 -13.99 29.41
C SER A 134 18.04 -13.53 30.84
#